data_AF-A0A355GAA6-F1
#
_entry.id   AF-A0A355GAA6-F1
#
_cell.length_a   1.000
_cell.length_b   1.000
_cell.length_c   1.000
_cell.angle_alpha   90.00
_cell.angle_beta   90.00
_cell.angle_gamma   90.00
#
_symmetry.space_group_name_H-M   'P 1'
#
loop_
_entity.id
_entity.type
_entity.pdbx_description
1 polymer ?
#
loop_
_entity_poly.entity_id
_entity_poly.type
_entity_poly.pdbx_seq_one_letter_code
_entity_poly.pdbx_strand_id
1 'polypeptide(L)'
;AAALEELARYDTPTVCNVIELWNIRPRNTGYMNDSIKACFPKMPPMVGYALTSTFRSMAPPRSGDVYSGLDAQVAAFESLPGAPVVVYQDIDEPTASATFGEVM
;
A
#
# COMPACT_ATOMS: atom_id res chain seq x y z
N ALA A 1 -12.01 0.60 14.17
CA ALA A 1 -12.78 -0.44 13.46
C ALA A 1 -13.95 0.18 12.68
N ALA A 2 -14.96 0.76 13.34
CA ALA A 2 -16.16 1.30 12.68
C ALA A 2 -15.90 2.23 11.47
N ALA A 3 -14.96 3.17 11.56
CA ALA A 3 -14.65 4.07 10.44
C ALA A 3 -14.12 3.34 9.18
N LEU A 4 -13.33 2.26 9.36
CA LEU A 4 -12.82 1.49 8.23
C LEU A 4 -13.94 0.67 7.57
N GLU A 5 -14.82 0.10 8.38
CA GLU A 5 -16.00 -0.64 7.90
C GLU A 5 -16.96 0.24 7.12
N GLU A 6 -17.16 1.49 7.55
CA GLU A 6 -17.96 2.47 6.80
C GLU A 6 -17.29 2.84 5.47
N LEU A 7 -15.99 3.12 5.46
CA LEU A 7 -15.26 3.42 4.23
C LEU A 7 -15.31 2.25 3.22
N ALA A 8 -15.28 1.00 3.70
CA ALA A 8 -15.34 -0.19 2.85
C ALA A 8 -16.67 -0.38 2.10
N ARG A 9 -17.71 0.40 2.44
CA ARG A 9 -19.02 0.37 1.75
C ARG A 9 -19.05 1.21 0.47
N TYR A 10 -18.04 2.05 0.25
CA TYR A 10 -17.99 2.98 -0.87
C TYR A 10 -16.87 2.61 -1.84
N ASP A 11 -17.03 2.98 -3.11
CA ASP A 11 -15.96 2.86 -4.09
C ASP A 11 -14.88 3.94 -3.89
N THR A 12 -13.67 3.67 -4.40
CA THR A 12 -12.53 4.60 -4.30
C THR A 12 -12.85 5.99 -4.89
N PRO A 13 -13.49 6.12 -6.07
CA PRO A 13 -13.88 7.43 -6.60
C PRO A 13 -14.78 8.24 -5.66
N THR A 14 -15.75 7.60 -5.00
CA THR A 14 -16.64 8.26 -4.04
C THR A 14 -15.85 8.82 -2.85
N VAL A 15 -14.91 8.05 -2.31
CA VAL A 15 -14.03 8.52 -1.23
C VAL A 15 -13.15 9.69 -1.70
N CYS A 16 -12.57 9.61 -2.90
CA CYS A 16 -11.80 10.71 -3.49
C CYS A 16 -12.64 11.98 -3.65
N ASN A 17 -13.86 11.89 -4.19
CA ASN A 17 -14.78 13.01 -4.37
C ASN A 17 -15.06 13.75 -3.04
N VAL A 18 -15.22 13.02 -1.93
CA VAL A 18 -15.46 13.63 -0.62
C VAL A 18 -14.21 14.34 -0.10
N ILE A 19 -13.01 13.76 -0.28
CA ILE A 19 -11.74 14.38 0.12
C ILE A 19 -11.53 15.72 -0.59
N GLU A 20 -11.98 15.86 -1.85
CA GLU A 20 -11.87 17.12 -2.60
C GLU A 20 -12.62 18.28 -1.93
N LEU A 21 -13.69 18.01 -1.19
CA LEU A 21 -14.46 19.04 -0.48
C LEU A 21 -13.65 19.72 0.64
N TRP A 22 -12.62 19.06 1.15
CA TRP A 22 -11.77 19.61 2.22
C TRP A 22 -10.69 20.57 1.71
N ASN A 23 -10.46 20.65 0.39
CA ASN A 23 -9.43 21.49 -0.22
C ASN A 23 -8.02 21.29 0.39
N ILE A 24 -7.70 20.08 0.85
CA ILE A 24 -6.40 19.75 1.46
C ILE A 24 -5.31 19.44 0.44
N ARG A 25 -5.67 19.23 -0.84
CA ARG A 25 -4.77 18.96 -1.97
C ARG A 25 -5.43 19.30 -3.31
N PRO A 26 -4.66 19.52 -4.40
CA PRO A 26 -5.21 19.68 -5.74
C PRO A 26 -6.06 18.47 -6.18
N ARG A 27 -7.15 18.72 -6.91
CA ARG A 27 -8.12 17.68 -7.34
C ARG A 27 -7.54 16.64 -8.30
N ASN A 28 -6.43 16.94 -8.96
CA ASN A 28 -5.71 16.04 -9.86
C ASN A 28 -4.63 15.19 -9.15
N THR A 29 -4.70 15.04 -7.83
CA THR A 29 -3.67 14.33 -7.05
C THR A 29 -4.27 13.40 -5.98
N GLY A 30 -3.47 12.44 -5.53
CA GLY A 30 -3.79 11.59 -4.39
C GLY A 30 -4.70 10.39 -4.68
N TYR A 31 -4.64 9.92 -5.92
CA TYR A 31 -5.13 8.63 -6.40
C TYR A 31 -3.99 7.93 -7.17
N MET A 32 -4.11 6.61 -7.36
CA MET A 32 -3.15 5.83 -8.14
C MET A 32 -3.36 6.04 -9.64
N ASN A 33 -2.30 5.94 -10.44
CA ASN A 33 -2.39 5.87 -11.90
C ASN A 33 -2.57 4.41 -12.36
N ASP A 34 -2.46 4.17 -13.66
CA ASP A 34 -2.66 2.86 -14.28
C ASP A 34 -1.53 1.85 -14.07
N SER A 35 -0.41 2.24 -13.42
CA SER A 35 0.68 1.33 -13.09
C SER A 35 0.33 0.38 -11.94
N ILE A 36 -0.62 0.77 -11.07
CA ILE A 36 -1.13 -0.07 -9.99
C ILE A 36 -2.50 -0.63 -10.38
N LYS A 37 -2.61 -1.97 -10.40
CA LYS A 37 -3.82 -2.68 -10.80
C LYS A 37 -4.23 -3.71 -9.75
N ALA A 38 -5.53 -3.90 -9.59
CA ALA A 38 -6.05 -4.96 -8.74
C ALA A 38 -5.83 -6.33 -9.40
N CYS A 39 -4.99 -7.17 -8.80
CA CYS A 39 -4.80 -8.56 -9.24
C CYS A 39 -6.08 -9.41 -9.03
N PHE A 40 -6.94 -9.02 -8.08
CA PHE A 40 -8.19 -9.71 -7.75
C PHE A 40 -9.40 -8.77 -7.82
N PRO A 41 -9.80 -8.30 -9.01
CA PRO A 41 -10.80 -7.22 -9.15
C PRO A 41 -12.22 -7.61 -8.72
N LYS A 42 -12.48 -8.89 -8.44
CA LYS A 42 -13.77 -9.39 -7.96
C LYS A 42 -13.89 -9.42 -6.43
N MET A 43 -12.79 -9.21 -5.71
CA MET A 43 -12.83 -9.07 -4.25
C MET A 43 -13.50 -7.74 -3.86
N PRO A 44 -14.16 -7.66 -2.70
CA PRO A 44 -14.73 -6.41 -2.21
C PRO A 44 -13.64 -5.37 -1.94
N PRO A 45 -13.98 -4.07 -1.87
CA PRO A 45 -13.06 -3.03 -1.44
C PRO A 45 -12.41 -3.37 -0.09
N MET A 46 -11.12 -3.07 0.05
CA MET A 46 -10.38 -3.18 1.31
C MET A 46 -9.99 -1.79 1.80
N VAL A 47 -9.98 -1.61 3.12
CA VAL A 47 -9.56 -0.36 3.78
C VAL A 47 -8.75 -0.71 5.02
N GLY A 48 -7.64 -0.01 5.24
CA GLY A 48 -6.81 -0.21 6.41
C GLY A 48 -5.75 0.87 6.56
N TYR A 49 -4.85 0.68 7.52
CA TYR A 49 -3.80 1.63 7.83
C TYR A 49 -2.54 1.32 7.03
N ALA A 50 -1.98 2.33 6.38
CA ALA A 50 -0.80 2.17 5.55
C ALA A 50 0.43 1.82 6.40
N LEU A 51 1.03 0.68 6.11
CA LEU A 51 2.38 0.35 6.49
C LEU A 51 3.29 0.57 5.29
N THR A 52 4.05 1.65 5.27
CA THR A 52 4.84 2.03 4.10
C THR A 52 6.20 1.36 4.10
N SER A 53 6.63 0.82 2.96
CA SER A 53 7.96 0.27 2.76
C SER A 53 8.54 0.68 1.42
N THR A 54 9.87 0.85 1.37
CA THR A 54 10.62 1.05 0.14
C THR A 54 11.57 -0.11 -0.08
N PHE A 55 11.75 -0.52 -1.32
CA PHE A 55 12.63 -1.63 -1.66
C PHE A 55 13.42 -1.39 -2.94
N ARG A 56 14.60 -2.01 -2.99
CA ARG A 56 15.52 -1.91 -4.10
C ARG A 56 16.22 -3.25 -4.29
N SER A 57 16.05 -3.82 -5.46
CA SER A 57 16.59 -5.11 -5.90
C SER A 57 17.70 -5.01 -6.94
N MET A 58 17.78 -3.91 -7.71
CA MET A 58 18.76 -3.75 -8.80
C MET A 58 20.15 -3.33 -8.31
N ALA A 59 20.44 -3.53 -7.03
CA ALA A 59 21.76 -3.33 -6.44
C ALA A 59 22.00 -4.32 -5.30
N PRO A 60 23.27 -4.64 -4.98
CA PRO A 60 23.59 -5.50 -3.85
C PRO A 60 22.95 -5.01 -2.54
N PRO A 61 22.52 -5.93 -1.65
CA PRO A 61 21.97 -5.55 -0.36
C PRO A 61 23.01 -4.78 0.44
N ARG A 62 22.56 -3.75 1.17
CA ARG A 62 23.45 -2.98 2.06
C ARG A 62 23.96 -3.84 3.23
N SER A 63 23.16 -4.81 3.64
CA SER A 63 23.43 -5.75 4.73
C SER A 63 22.38 -6.87 4.70
N GLY A 64 22.71 -8.03 5.27
CA GLY A 64 21.77 -9.14 5.39
C GLY A 64 21.47 -9.86 4.07
N ASP A 65 20.50 -10.77 4.12
CA ASP A 65 19.96 -11.46 2.95
C ASP A 65 18.68 -10.77 2.43
N VAL A 66 18.05 -11.40 1.43
CA VAL A 66 16.84 -10.89 0.75
C VAL A 66 15.64 -10.72 1.71
N TYR A 67 15.60 -11.44 2.85
CA TYR A 67 14.49 -11.43 3.81
C TYR A 67 14.77 -10.62 5.07
N SER A 68 15.96 -10.03 5.19
CA SER A 68 16.42 -9.33 6.41
C SER A 68 15.52 -8.20 6.94
N GLY A 69 14.51 -7.75 6.17
CA GLY A 69 13.50 -6.78 6.61
C GLY A 69 12.10 -7.32 6.88
N LEU A 70 11.81 -8.60 6.58
CA LEU A 70 10.45 -9.15 6.65
C LEU A 70 9.94 -9.24 8.09
N ASP A 71 10.75 -9.78 9.01
CA ASP A 71 10.38 -9.90 10.43
C ASP A 71 10.08 -8.53 11.04
N ALA A 72 10.90 -7.52 10.71
CA ALA A 72 10.68 -6.15 11.17
C ALA A 72 9.40 -5.54 10.58
N GLN A 73 9.10 -5.83 9.31
CA GLN A 73 7.87 -5.38 8.67
C GLN A 73 6.63 -6.00 9.33
N VAL A 74 6.65 -7.31 9.59
CA VAL A 74 5.56 -8.03 10.25
C VAL A 74 5.39 -7.55 11.69
N ALA A 75 6.48 -7.40 12.44
CA ALA A 75 6.44 -6.87 13.80
C ALA A 75 5.85 -5.45 13.87
N ALA A 76 6.07 -4.65 12.82
CA ALA A 76 5.51 -3.31 12.74
C ALA A 76 3.98 -3.28 12.56
N PHE A 77 3.33 -4.40 12.21
CA PHE A 77 1.86 -4.45 12.12
C PHE A 77 1.20 -4.15 13.46
N GLU A 78 1.81 -4.58 14.57
CA GLU A 78 1.31 -4.32 15.93
C GLU A 78 1.31 -2.83 16.31
N SER A 79 2.12 -2.02 15.61
CA SER A 79 2.16 -0.57 15.84
C SER A 79 0.97 0.18 15.23
N LEU A 80 0.20 -0.47 14.35
CA LEU A 80 -0.91 0.16 13.64
C LEU A 80 -2.23 0.03 14.42
N PRO A 81 -3.10 1.05 14.38
CA PRO A 81 -4.36 1.06 15.12
C PRO A 81 -5.46 0.15 14.52
N GLY A 82 -5.15 -0.65 13.51
CA GLY A 82 -6.08 -1.56 12.86
C GLY A 82 -5.45 -2.32 11.69
N ALA A 83 -6.29 -2.85 10.80
CA ALA A 83 -5.87 -3.71 9.70
C ALA A 83 -4.71 -3.09 8.88
N PRO A 84 -3.52 -3.72 8.85
CA PRO A 84 -2.37 -3.21 8.11
C PRO A 84 -2.57 -3.39 6.60
N VAL A 85 -2.19 -2.37 5.83
CA VAL A 85 -2.15 -2.38 4.37
C VAL A 85 -0.72 -2.03 3.97
N VAL A 86 0.02 -3.00 3.45
CA VAL A 86 1.39 -2.75 3.03
C VAL A 86 1.38 -1.90 1.76
N VAL A 87 1.89 -0.68 1.86
CA VAL A 87 2.09 0.23 0.73
C VAL A 87 3.56 0.19 0.36
N TYR A 88 3.85 -0.52 -0.73
CA TYR A 88 5.20 -0.87 -1.11
C TYR A 88 5.64 -0.09 -2.34
N GLN A 89 6.77 0.61 -2.22
CA GLN A 89 7.39 1.32 -3.33
C GLN A 89 8.69 0.63 -3.72
N ASP A 90 8.72 0.06 -4.92
CA ASP A 90 10.00 -0.27 -5.56
C ASP A 90 10.64 1.05 -6.02
N ILE A 91 11.86 1.30 -5.56
CA ILE A 91 12.63 2.51 -5.90
C ILE A 91 13.62 2.26 -7.06
N ASP A 92 13.61 1.06 -7.67
CA ASP A 92 14.31 0.78 -8.91
C ASP A 92 13.58 1.34 -10.13
N GLU A 93 14.36 1.82 -11.11
CA GLU A 93 13.88 2.30 -12.41
C GLU A 93 14.72 1.65 -13.53
N PRO A 94 14.15 0.78 -14.39
CA PRO A 94 12.76 0.31 -14.35
C PRO A 94 12.50 -0.67 -13.18
N THR A 95 11.29 -0.64 -12.65
CA THR A 95 10.78 -1.65 -11.72
C THR A 95 10.60 -2.99 -12.46
N ALA A 96 11.43 -3.99 -12.14
CA ALA A 96 11.46 -5.26 -12.86
C ALA A 96 11.26 -6.50 -11.96
N SER A 97 11.46 -6.36 -10.65
CA SER A 97 11.46 -7.48 -9.71
C SER A 97 10.06 -7.74 -9.16
N ALA A 98 9.73 -9.01 -8.95
CA ALA A 98 8.57 -9.39 -8.16
C ALA A 98 8.92 -9.36 -6.67
N THR A 99 8.15 -8.60 -5.88
CA THR A 99 8.44 -8.34 -4.46
C THR A 99 7.44 -8.93 -3.48
N PHE A 100 6.32 -9.47 -3.99
CA PHE A 100 5.31 -10.20 -3.22
C PHE A 100 5.03 -11.57 -3.86
N GLY A 101 4.89 -12.59 -3.02
CA GLY A 101 4.70 -13.99 -3.40
C GLY A 101 4.15 -14.78 -2.21
N GLU A 102 4.36 -16.10 -2.17
CA GLU A 102 3.81 -16.95 -1.10
C GLU A 102 4.44 -16.74 0.29
N VAL A 103 5.71 -16.31 0.31
CA VAL A 103 6.52 -16.18 1.55
C VAL A 103 6.33 -14.81 2.21
N MET A 104 5.90 -13.81 1.44
CA MET A 104 5.53 -12.49 1.94
C MET A 104 4.10 -12.52 2.47
#